data_AF-K9GB81-F1
#
_entry.id   AF-K9GB81-F1
#
_cell.length_a   1.000
_cell.length_b   1.000
_cell.length_c   1.000
_cell.angle_alpha   90.00
_cell.angle_beta   90.00
_cell.angle_gamma   90.00
#
_symmetry.space_group_name_H-M   'P 1'
#
loop_
_entity.id
_entity.type
_entity.pdbx_description
1 polymer ?
#
loop_
_entity_poly.entity_id
_entity_poly.type
_entity_poly.pdbx_seq_one_letter_code
_entity_poly.pdbx_strand_id
1 'polypeptide(L)'
;MDGARLHPYNFRQIYVQACETFTHKLQCQVFVLLSQSPSPDMEEISTRLEELCERVIQIGFLGGVGEFGVRDDSHVRIRWGSLPIKEICFEIKWELTVIKDELASGSAAPVLVADLLVDVLDNLPF
;
A
#
# COMPACT_ATOMS: atom_id res chain seq x y z
N MET A 1 10.88 5.87 -34.12
CA MET A 1 11.90 6.45 -33.21
C MET A 1 11.68 5.79 -31.86
N ASP A 2 12.37 4.67 -31.63
CA ASP A 2 12.37 4.00 -30.33
C ASP A 2 13.21 4.83 -29.37
N GLY A 3 12.54 5.70 -28.61
CA GLY A 3 13.12 6.27 -27.40
C GLY A 3 13.21 5.15 -26.37
N ALA A 4 14.25 4.33 -26.47
CA ALA A 4 14.57 3.35 -25.45
C ALA A 4 14.64 4.10 -24.11
N ARG A 5 13.62 3.90 -23.27
CA ARG A 5 13.63 4.41 -21.91
C ARG A 5 14.78 3.69 -21.22
N LEU A 6 15.93 4.35 -21.16
CA LEU A 6 17.08 3.85 -20.44
C LEU A 6 16.71 3.88 -18.95
N HIS A 7 16.20 2.77 -18.45
CA HIS A 7 16.01 2.58 -17.03
C HIS A 7 17.39 2.55 -16.36
N PRO A 8 17.56 3.18 -15.19
CA PRO A 8 18.75 2.98 -14.37
C PRO A 8 19.02 1.48 -14.18
N TYR A 9 20.29 1.06 -14.19
CA TYR A 9 20.68 -0.35 -14.00
C TYR A 9 20.08 -0.99 -12.74
N ASN A 10 19.73 -0.19 -11.74
CA ASN A 10 19.14 -0.60 -10.47
C ASN A 10 17.62 -0.38 -10.38
N PHE A 11 16.92 -0.06 -11.46
CA PHE A 11 15.49 0.28 -11.42
C PHE A 11 14.62 -0.80 -10.75
N ARG A 12 14.86 -2.07 -11.08
CA ARG A 12 14.16 -3.20 -10.45
C ARG A 12 14.44 -3.29 -8.95
N GLN A 13 15.68 -3.03 -8.52
CA GLN A 13 16.04 -3.05 -7.10
C GLN A 13 15.35 -1.92 -6.34
N ILE A 14 15.30 -0.72 -6.92
CA ILE A 14 14.57 0.43 -6.34
C ILE A 14 13.09 0.08 -6.17
N TYR A 15 12.47 -0.52 -7.20
CA TYR A 15 11.07 -0.92 -7.15
C TYR A 15 10.81 -1.98 -6.07
N VAL A 16 11.61 -3.06 -6.04
CA VAL A 16 11.47 -4.13 -5.02
C VAL A 16 11.63 -3.56 -3.61
N GLN A 17 12.64 -2.72 -3.38
CA GLN A 17 12.85 -2.10 -2.08
C GLN A 17 11.68 -1.18 -1.68
N ALA A 18 11.10 -0.44 -2.63
CA ALA A 18 9.93 0.38 -2.37
C ALA A 18 8.73 -0.48 -1.94
N CYS A 19 8.49 -1.60 -2.63
CA CYS A 19 7.45 -2.58 -2.31
C CYS A 19 7.64 -3.18 -0.92
N GLU A 20 8.83 -3.74 -0.63
CA GLU A 20 9.16 -4.33 0.67
C GLU A 20 9.00 -3.32 1.80
N THR A 21 9.46 -2.08 1.61
CA THR A 21 9.36 -1.06 2.65
C THR A 21 7.91 -0.61 2.85
N PHE A 22 7.08 -0.59 1.80
CA PHE A 22 5.65 -0.32 1.94
C PHE A 22 4.97 -1.43 2.73
N THR A 23 5.15 -2.69 2.33
CA THR A 23 4.59 -3.87 3.00
C THR A 23 4.97 -3.89 4.48
N HIS A 24 6.24 -3.67 4.79
CA HIS A 24 6.72 -3.62 6.17
C HIS A 24 6.08 -2.47 6.97
N LYS A 25 6.00 -1.26 6.40
CA LYS A 25 5.38 -0.12 7.10
C LYS A 25 3.89 -0.35 7.36
N LEU A 26 3.17 -0.95 6.40
CA LEU A 26 1.75 -1.30 6.55
C LEU A 26 1.57 -2.36 7.65
N GLN A 27 2.41 -3.41 7.65
CA GLN A 27 2.45 -4.42 8.72
C GLN A 27 2.68 -3.79 10.10
N CYS A 28 3.58 -2.81 10.21
CA CYS A 28 3.78 -2.10 11.47
C CYS A 28 2.51 -1.39 11.94
N GLN A 29 1.72 -0.78 11.05
CA GLN A 29 0.47 -0.11 11.45
C GLN A 29 -0.56 -1.12 11.98
N VAL A 30 -0.72 -2.26 11.29
CA VAL A 30 -1.55 -3.37 11.75
C VAL A 30 -1.12 -3.80 13.15
N PHE A 31 0.19 -4.02 13.36
CA PHE A 31 0.70 -4.45 14.65
C PHE A 31 0.45 -3.43 15.77
N VAL A 32 0.65 -2.14 15.50
CA VAL A 32 0.39 -1.07 16.47
C VAL A 32 -1.08 -1.02 16.86
N LEU A 33 -2.00 -1.13 15.89
CA LEU A 33 -3.45 -1.12 16.13
C LEU A 33 -3.93 -2.33 16.95
N LEU A 34 -3.29 -3.48 16.79
CA LEU A 34 -3.60 -4.71 17.53
C LEU A 34 -2.90 -4.79 18.89
N SER A 35 -1.91 -3.93 19.15
CA SER A 35 -1.20 -3.90 20.42
C SER A 35 -2.10 -3.36 21.53
N GLN A 36 -2.13 -4.06 22.66
CA GLN A 36 -2.92 -3.67 23.84
C GLN A 36 -2.19 -2.69 24.76
N SER A 37 -0.87 -2.51 24.59
CA SER A 37 -0.07 -1.60 25.42
C SER A 37 1.27 -1.22 24.75
N PRO A 38 1.61 0.07 24.62
CA PRO A 38 0.74 1.22 24.88
C PRO A 38 -0.48 1.24 23.93
N SER A 39 -1.55 1.91 24.35
CA SER A 39 -2.69 2.14 23.46
C SER A 39 -2.22 2.84 22.18
N PRO A 40 -2.73 2.45 21.01
CA PRO A 40 -2.33 3.04 19.74
C PRO A 40 -2.60 4.56 19.72
N ASP A 41 -1.62 5.33 19.26
CA ASP A 41 -1.78 6.75 18.97
C ASP A 41 -2.42 6.90 17.58
N MET A 42 -3.70 7.26 17.57
CA MET A 42 -4.49 7.35 16.35
C MET A 42 -4.07 8.53 15.46
N GLU A 43 -3.50 9.60 16.03
CA GLU A 43 -2.98 10.73 15.26
C GLU A 43 -1.67 10.34 14.56
N GLU A 44 -0.79 9.60 15.26
CA GLU A 44 0.40 9.03 14.64
C GLU A 44 0.01 8.07 13.51
N ILE A 45 -0.93 7.15 13.75
CA ILE A 45 -1.36 6.18 12.73
C ILE A 45 -1.93 6.90 11.50
N SER A 46 -2.78 7.91 11.68
CA SER A 46 -3.31 8.72 10.59
C SER A 46 -2.18 9.35 9.74
N THR A 47 -1.15 9.89 10.40
CA THR A 47 0.04 10.43 9.73
C THR A 47 0.78 9.34 8.94
N ARG A 48 0.95 8.14 9.51
CA ARG A 48 1.60 7.01 8.81
C ARG A 48 0.80 6.50 7.62
N LEU A 49 -0.52 6.53 7.68
CA LEU A 49 -1.38 6.18 6.54
C LEU A 49 -1.22 7.18 5.39
N GLU A 50 -1.07 8.48 5.69
CA GLU A 50 -0.77 9.50 4.66
C GLU A 50 0.58 9.21 3.97
N GLU A 51 1.64 8.89 4.74
CA GLU A 51 2.93 8.49 4.16
C GLU A 51 2.81 7.25 3.26
N LEU A 52 1.97 6.29 3.65
CA LEU A 52 1.70 5.08 2.87
C LEU A 52 0.95 5.41 1.57
N CYS A 53 -0.03 6.33 1.62
CA CYS A 53 -0.74 6.83 0.44
C CYS A 53 0.23 7.41 -0.61
N GLU A 54 1.19 8.23 -0.19
CA GLU A 54 2.19 8.78 -1.11
C GLU A 54 3.09 7.68 -1.70
N ARG A 55 3.53 6.75 -0.86
CA ARG A 55 4.45 5.69 -1.27
C ARG A 55 3.80 4.68 -2.21
N VAL A 56 2.55 4.30 -2.00
CA VAL A 56 1.87 3.35 -2.91
C VAL A 56 1.69 3.96 -4.31
N ILE A 57 1.46 5.26 -4.42
CA ILE A 57 1.43 5.96 -5.71
C ILE A 57 2.79 5.94 -6.40
N GLN A 58 3.88 6.14 -5.66
CA GLN A 58 5.23 6.03 -6.20
C GLN A 58 5.50 4.61 -6.73
N ILE A 59 5.07 3.58 -6.00
CA ILE A 59 5.18 2.18 -6.42
C ILE A 59 4.36 1.94 -7.70
N GLY A 60 3.11 2.40 -7.77
CA GLY A 60 2.27 2.26 -8.96
C GLY A 60 2.88 2.94 -10.19
N PHE A 61 3.50 4.12 -10.01
CA PHE A 61 4.24 4.80 -11.07
C PHE A 61 5.48 4.01 -11.51
N LEU A 62 6.32 3.56 -10.56
CA LEU A 62 7.52 2.78 -10.86
C LEU A 62 7.17 1.45 -11.54
N GLY A 63 6.14 0.76 -11.06
CA GLY A 63 5.60 -0.46 -11.63
C GLY A 63 5.11 -0.28 -13.06
N GLY A 64 4.34 0.79 -13.31
CA GLY A 64 3.88 1.12 -14.67
C GLY A 64 5.01 1.53 -15.61
N VAL A 65 6.03 2.24 -15.13
CA VAL A 65 7.18 2.66 -15.95
C VAL A 65 8.10 1.48 -16.26
N GLY A 66 8.38 0.60 -15.30
CA GLY A 66 9.23 -0.58 -15.50
C GLY A 66 8.51 -1.79 -16.06
N GLU A 67 7.22 -1.66 -16.39
CA GLU A 67 6.37 -2.76 -16.86
C GLU A 67 6.41 -3.96 -15.90
N PHE A 68 6.53 -3.68 -14.60
CA PHE A 68 6.43 -4.70 -13.57
C PHE A 68 4.96 -5.10 -13.45
N GLY A 69 4.63 -6.27 -13.99
CA GLY A 69 3.30 -6.84 -13.91
C GLY A 69 2.85 -7.09 -12.48
N VAL A 70 1.54 -7.11 -12.28
CA VAL A 70 0.91 -7.53 -11.02
C VAL A 70 1.18 -9.01 -10.79
N ARG A 71 1.54 -9.40 -9.56
CA ARG A 71 1.72 -10.80 -9.16
C ARG A 71 0.51 -11.63 -9.62
N ASP A 72 0.77 -12.78 -10.23
CA ASP A 72 -0.29 -13.66 -10.73
C ASP A 72 -0.89 -14.54 -9.64
N ASP A 73 -0.96 -13.99 -8.43
CA ASP A 73 -1.54 -14.69 -7.29
C ASP A 73 -3.07 -14.62 -7.39
N SER A 74 -3.71 -15.78 -7.23
CA SER A 74 -5.16 -15.93 -7.41
C SER A 74 -5.97 -14.97 -6.54
N HIS A 75 -5.54 -14.68 -5.31
CA HIS A 75 -6.23 -13.74 -4.41
C HIS A 75 -6.16 -12.29 -4.90
N VAL A 76 -4.97 -11.81 -5.33
CA VAL A 76 -4.77 -10.49 -5.93
C VAL A 76 -5.66 -10.32 -7.16
N ARG A 77 -5.76 -11.35 -8.01
CA ARG A 77 -6.60 -11.34 -9.20
C ARG A 77 -8.09 -11.41 -8.89
N ILE A 78 -8.50 -12.08 -7.82
CA ILE A 78 -9.90 -12.08 -7.39
C ILE A 78 -10.32 -10.68 -6.93
N ARG A 79 -9.48 -9.99 -6.16
CA ARG A 79 -9.80 -8.63 -5.68
C ARG A 79 -9.75 -7.58 -6.78
N TRP A 80 -8.66 -7.56 -7.55
CA TRP A 80 -8.36 -6.45 -8.47
C TRP A 80 -8.64 -6.77 -9.93
N GLY A 81 -8.96 -8.03 -10.26
CA GLY A 81 -9.18 -8.45 -11.63
C GLY A 81 -7.97 -8.24 -12.54
N SER A 82 -8.25 -7.69 -13.73
CA SER A 82 -7.25 -7.40 -14.76
C SER A 82 -6.67 -5.99 -14.68
N LEU A 83 -6.88 -5.28 -13.58
CA LEU A 83 -6.38 -3.91 -13.44
C LEU A 83 -4.84 -3.88 -13.52
N PRO A 84 -4.26 -2.86 -14.18
CA PRO A 84 -2.81 -2.64 -14.19
C PRO A 84 -2.34 -2.18 -12.80
N ILE A 85 -1.05 -2.42 -12.50
CA ILE A 85 -0.46 -2.11 -11.19
C ILE A 85 -0.69 -0.66 -10.75
N LYS A 86 -0.64 0.29 -11.69
CA LYS A 86 -0.87 1.71 -11.40
C LYS A 86 -2.29 1.98 -10.89
N GLU A 87 -3.28 1.32 -11.46
CA GLU A 87 -4.69 1.47 -11.04
C GLU A 87 -4.91 0.77 -9.70
N ILE A 88 -4.37 -0.43 -9.50
CA ILE A 88 -4.42 -1.12 -8.20
C ILE A 88 -3.82 -0.25 -7.09
N CYS A 89 -2.64 0.35 -7.33
CA CYS A 89 -2.02 1.24 -6.35
C CYS A 89 -2.84 2.52 -6.08
N PHE A 90 -3.65 2.98 -7.05
CA PHE A 90 -4.57 4.10 -6.85
C PHE A 90 -5.77 3.69 -5.99
N GLU A 91 -6.34 2.50 -6.21
CA GLU A 91 -7.40 1.95 -5.37
C GLU A 91 -6.92 1.73 -3.93
N ILE A 92 -5.71 1.17 -3.74
CA ILE A 92 -5.13 1.03 -2.39
C ILE A 92 -4.97 2.41 -1.72
N LYS A 93 -4.48 3.42 -2.44
CA LYS A 93 -4.41 4.79 -1.90
C LYS A 93 -5.80 5.29 -1.47
N TRP A 94 -6.82 5.05 -2.28
CA TRP A 94 -8.19 5.43 -1.96
C TRP A 94 -8.67 4.75 -0.68
N GLU A 95 -8.49 3.43 -0.55
CA GLU A 95 -8.85 2.67 0.66
C GLU A 95 -8.12 3.21 1.89
N LEU A 96 -6.81 3.44 1.81
CA LEU A 96 -6.02 4.03 2.90
C LEU A 96 -6.50 5.44 3.28
N THR A 97 -6.94 6.24 2.31
CA THR A 97 -7.49 7.58 2.55
C THR A 97 -8.80 7.51 3.31
N VAL A 98 -9.71 6.60 2.92
CA VAL A 98 -10.98 6.37 3.63
C VAL A 98 -10.72 5.92 5.06
N ILE A 99 -9.82 4.96 5.27
CA ILE A 99 -9.45 4.47 6.61
C ILE A 99 -8.91 5.62 7.47
N LYS A 100 -8.03 6.46 6.91
CA LYS A 100 -7.47 7.63 7.58
C LYS A 100 -8.55 8.65 7.97
N ASP A 101 -9.50 8.94 7.08
CA ASP A 101 -10.58 9.89 7.35
C ASP A 101 -11.52 9.37 8.45
N GLU A 102 -11.80 8.05 8.47
CA GLU A 102 -12.55 7.40 9.54
C GLU A 102 -11.81 7.46 10.88
N LEU A 103 -10.49 7.26 10.89
CA LEU A 103 -9.65 7.45 12.08
C LEU A 103 -9.73 8.89 12.60
N ALA A 104 -9.65 9.88 11.71
CA ALA A 104 -9.72 11.30 12.08
C ALA A 104 -11.10 11.70 12.65
N SER A 105 -12.16 10.98 12.29
CA SER A 105 -13.50 11.19 12.85
C SER A 105 -13.65 10.68 14.29
N GLY A 106 -12.69 9.88 14.78
CA GLY A 106 -12.70 9.29 16.12
C GLY A 106 -13.74 8.19 16.32
N SER A 107 -14.42 7.76 15.25
CA SER A 107 -15.49 6.76 15.30
C SER A 107 -15.00 5.31 15.16
N ALA A 108 -13.80 5.13 14.57
CA ALA A 108 -13.30 3.83 14.19
C ALA A 108 -12.61 3.08 15.35
N ALA A 109 -13.07 1.86 15.62
CA ALA A 109 -12.41 0.97 16.57
C ALA A 109 -11.05 0.50 16.00
N PRO A 110 -9.95 0.53 16.79
CA PRO A 110 -8.62 0.13 16.31
C PRO A 110 -8.57 -1.26 15.66
N VAL A 111 -9.34 -2.22 16.19
CA VAL A 111 -9.42 -3.59 15.65
C VAL A 111 -10.04 -3.60 14.25
N LEU A 112 -11.11 -2.84 14.02
CA LEU A 112 -11.75 -2.74 12.71
C LEU A 112 -10.78 -2.14 11.69
N VAL A 113 -10.04 -1.10 12.09
CA VAL A 113 -9.02 -0.47 11.26
C VAL A 113 -7.91 -1.46 10.93
N ALA A 114 -7.46 -2.26 11.90
CA ALA A 114 -6.46 -3.28 11.67
C ALA A 114 -6.94 -4.33 10.66
N ASP A 115 -8.18 -4.80 10.77
CA ASP A 115 -8.77 -5.78 9.83
C ASP A 115 -8.79 -5.23 8.40
N LEU A 116 -9.15 -3.97 8.21
CA LEU A 116 -9.13 -3.32 6.90
C LEU A 116 -7.70 -3.19 6.34
N LEU A 117 -6.72 -2.85 7.18
CA LEU A 117 -5.32 -2.76 6.75
C LEU A 117 -4.71 -4.14 6.45
N VAL A 118 -5.14 -5.20 7.14
CA VAL A 118 -4.77 -6.59 6.84
C VAL A 118 -5.33 -6.99 5.49
N ASP A 119 -6.59 -6.65 5.20
CA ASP A 119 -7.21 -6.94 3.91
C ASP A 119 -6.48 -6.25 2.74
N VAL A 120 -6.01 -5.01 2.93
CA VAL A 120 -5.10 -4.34 1.97
C VAL A 120 -3.79 -5.10 1.82
N LEU A 121 -3.16 -5.47 2.94
CA LEU A 121 -1.86 -6.14 3.00
C LEU A 121 -1.89 -7.51 2.28
N ASP A 122 -2.92 -8.30 2.54
CA ASP A 122 -3.10 -9.64 1.97
C ASP A 122 -3.36 -9.61 0.47
N ASN A 123 -3.74 -8.46 -0.08
CA ASN A 123 -4.05 -8.30 -1.50
C ASN A 123 -3.11 -7.33 -2.23
N LEU A 124 -1.90 -7.09 -1.72
CA LEU A 124 -0.93 -6.26 -2.42
C LEU A 124 -0.52 -6.88 -3.77
N PRO A 125 -0.37 -6.07 -4.84
CA PRO A 125 -0.09 -6.60 -6.17
C PRO A 125 1.39 -6.95 -6.42
N PHE A 126 2.27 -6.83 -5.42
CA PHE A 126 3.73 -6.83 -5.57
C PHE A 126 4.50 -7.53 -4.47
#